data_AF-A0A7G7SUB4-F1
#
_entry.id   AF-A0A7G7SUB4-F1
#
_cell.length_a   1.000
_cell.length_b   1.000
_cell.length_c   1.000
_cell.angle_alpha   90.00
_cell.angle_beta   90.00
_cell.angle_gamma   90.00
#
_symmetry.space_group_name_H-M   'P 1'
#
loop_
_entity.id
_entity.type
_entity.pdbx_description
1 polymer ?
#
loop_
_entity_poly.entity_id
_entity_poly.type
_entity_poly.pdbx_seq_one_letter_code
_entity_poly.pdbx_strand_id
1 'polypeptide(L)'
;MDVLAVAAPMAEDIGDPIHGSVGLQPHATDDGYRSLLERSMLFQGLPGGLLDHLLDHASECELAPGAVLFFKHDPSSFVGVLVRGRLYKVLYGPDGQELIVGTIEPGGLVDEAALLEPHGRSFTAIAFGASTVLKLSRRHFAKLLAAPVLHQRIDALLRLRLRQTLDSLESMCLHRLEVRLARYVLRQLEVQEWQRGGSCAIALPPNQSILAAMLNVSRSKLNAQLQQWKRSGLVSRRRNLLRIHDLDALRAKACLHANAPPRTPAWHGEDGLRPAPCLPLLPCSG
;
A
#
# COMPACT_ATOMS: atom_id res chain seq x y z
N MET A 1 12.15 10.68 -17.64
CA MET A 1 11.81 9.25 -17.46
C MET A 1 10.85 9.16 -16.29
N ASP A 2 9.58 9.26 -16.65
CA ASP A 2 8.41 9.03 -15.82
C ASP A 2 8.45 7.62 -15.24
N VAL A 3 7.74 7.42 -14.13
CA VAL A 3 7.75 6.12 -13.46
C VAL A 3 7.15 5.04 -14.37
N LEU A 4 6.32 5.43 -15.34
CA LEU A 4 5.49 4.55 -16.14
C LEU A 4 5.40 5.06 -17.58
N ALA A 5 6.41 4.77 -18.40
CA ALA A 5 6.24 4.84 -19.86
C ALA A 5 5.37 3.66 -20.32
N VAL A 6 4.10 3.68 -19.96
CA VAL A 6 3.07 2.78 -20.50
C VAL A 6 2.08 3.68 -21.22
N ALA A 7 2.15 3.65 -22.56
CA ALA A 7 1.13 4.26 -23.39
C ALA A 7 -0.22 3.62 -23.07
N ALA A 8 -1.20 4.42 -22.65
CA ALA A 8 -2.59 4.01 -22.64
C ALA A 8 -3.08 3.95 -24.11
N PRO A 9 -3.67 2.85 -24.59
CA PRO A 9 -4.36 2.90 -25.87
C PRO A 9 -5.72 3.59 -25.68
N MET A 10 -6.04 4.49 -26.62
CA MET A 10 -7.38 5.04 -26.77
C MET A 10 -8.36 3.91 -27.10
N ALA A 11 -9.56 4.01 -26.52
CA ALA A 11 -10.63 3.04 -26.64
C ALA A 11 -11.07 2.82 -28.09
N GLU A 12 -10.96 1.58 -28.57
CA GLU A 12 -11.83 1.00 -29.60
C GLU A 12 -12.20 -0.43 -29.20
N ASP A 13 -13.47 -0.74 -29.45
CA ASP A 13 -14.26 -1.90 -29.01
C ASP A 13 -13.85 -3.20 -29.73
N ILE A 14 -13.00 -4.04 -29.11
CA ILE A 14 -12.73 -5.44 -29.47
C ILE A 14 -12.36 -6.19 -28.18
N GLY A 15 -12.90 -7.41 -27.98
CA GLY A 15 -12.94 -8.16 -26.72
C GLY A 15 -11.65 -8.33 -25.89
N ASP A 16 -11.86 -8.72 -24.62
CA ASP A 16 -10.90 -8.92 -23.53
C ASP A 16 -9.40 -8.86 -23.92
N PRO A 17 -8.69 -7.74 -23.66
CA PRO A 17 -7.24 -7.72 -23.76
C PRO A 17 -6.67 -8.41 -22.52
N ILE A 18 -6.36 -9.70 -22.66
CA ILE A 18 -5.56 -10.46 -21.71
C ILE A 18 -4.14 -9.87 -21.73
N HIS A 19 -3.87 -8.85 -20.91
CA HIS A 19 -2.52 -8.35 -20.69
C HIS A 19 -1.77 -9.27 -19.72
N GLY A 20 -1.08 -10.26 -20.29
CA GLY A 20 -0.24 -11.23 -19.59
C GLY A 20 -0.74 -12.66 -19.77
N SER A 21 -0.25 -13.35 -20.80
CA SER A 21 -0.46 -14.78 -20.99
C SER A 21 0.20 -15.58 -19.85
N VAL A 22 -0.62 -16.32 -19.11
CA VAL A 22 -0.22 -17.28 -18.07
C VAL A 22 0.35 -18.53 -18.72
N GLY A 23 1.58 -18.89 -18.36
CA GLY A 23 2.06 -20.27 -18.44
C GLY A 23 1.78 -20.94 -17.10
N LEU A 24 1.00 -22.02 -17.09
CA LEU A 24 0.81 -22.87 -15.92
C LEU A 24 2.14 -23.59 -15.64
N GLN A 25 2.84 -23.24 -14.56
CA GLN A 25 3.94 -24.05 -14.01
C GLN A 25 3.46 -24.60 -12.66
N PRO A 26 3.39 -25.93 -12.46
CA PRO A 26 2.98 -26.52 -11.19
C PRO A 26 4.05 -26.35 -10.10
N HIS A 27 3.60 -25.87 -8.95
CA HIS A 27 4.13 -26.07 -7.59
C HIS A 27 5.55 -25.58 -7.25
N ALA A 28 5.67 -24.28 -6.97
CA ALA A 28 6.69 -23.78 -6.05
C ALA A 28 6.24 -24.00 -4.58
N THR A 29 6.43 -25.23 -4.07
CA THR A 29 6.21 -25.67 -2.67
C THR A 29 4.97 -25.10 -1.98
N ASP A 30 3.85 -25.85 -2.03
CA ASP A 30 2.56 -25.52 -1.39
C ASP A 30 2.69 -25.00 0.05
N ASP A 31 3.70 -25.45 0.82
CA ASP A 31 3.97 -25.01 2.20
C ASP A 31 4.31 -23.51 2.31
N GLY A 32 5.05 -22.97 1.33
CA GLY A 32 5.44 -21.56 1.31
C GLY A 32 4.24 -20.64 1.05
N TYR A 33 3.38 -21.03 0.11
CA TYR A 33 2.15 -20.30 -0.21
C TYR A 33 1.10 -20.42 0.88
N ARG A 34 0.94 -21.62 1.46
CA ARG A 34 0.10 -21.81 2.64
C ARG A 34 0.50 -20.86 3.75
N SER A 35 1.78 -20.86 4.13
CA SER A 35 2.31 -19.99 5.18
C SER A 35 2.09 -18.50 4.88
N LEU A 36 2.14 -18.10 3.61
CA LEU A 36 1.87 -16.72 3.20
C LEU A 36 0.37 -16.38 3.33
N LEU A 37 -0.52 -17.27 2.86
CA LEU A 37 -1.96 -17.09 2.94
C LEU A 37 -2.42 -17.03 4.40
N GLU A 38 -1.91 -17.89 5.26
CA GLU A 38 -2.21 -17.90 6.70
C GLU A 38 -1.81 -16.61 7.42
N ARG A 39 -0.78 -15.91 6.93
CA ARG A 39 -0.33 -14.61 7.45
C ARG A 39 -1.01 -13.42 6.77
N SER A 40 -1.75 -13.64 5.69
CA SER A 40 -2.45 -12.57 4.98
C SER A 40 -3.66 -12.09 5.77
N MET A 41 -3.94 -10.79 5.73
CA MET A 41 -5.05 -10.20 6.48
C MET A 41 -6.42 -10.80 6.14
N LEU A 42 -6.61 -11.25 4.90
CA LEU A 42 -7.89 -11.80 4.45
C LEU A 42 -8.04 -13.29 4.78
N PHE A 43 -6.98 -14.09 4.61
CA PHE A 43 -7.07 -15.56 4.68
C PHE A 43 -6.62 -16.13 6.04
N GLN A 44 -6.14 -15.28 6.96
CA GLN A 44 -5.75 -15.70 8.30
C GLN A 44 -6.91 -16.36 9.07
N GLY A 45 -6.67 -17.57 9.57
CA GLY A 45 -7.64 -18.32 10.37
C GLY A 45 -8.78 -18.94 9.56
N LEU A 46 -8.64 -19.01 8.22
CA LEU A 46 -9.53 -19.84 7.42
C LEU A 46 -9.35 -21.33 7.76
N PRO A 47 -10.42 -22.13 7.72
CA PRO A 47 -10.34 -23.58 7.76
C PRO A 47 -9.36 -24.13 6.72
N GLY A 48 -8.60 -25.17 7.10
CA GLY A 48 -7.60 -25.82 6.22
C GLY A 48 -8.16 -26.15 4.83
N GLY A 49 -9.35 -26.77 4.76
CA GLY A 49 -9.97 -27.11 3.47
C GLY A 49 -10.34 -25.92 2.56
N LEU A 50 -10.44 -24.70 3.09
CA LEU A 50 -10.59 -23.49 2.26
C LEU A 50 -9.25 -22.96 1.80
N LEU A 51 -8.19 -23.07 2.61
CA LEU A 51 -6.82 -22.78 2.17
C LEU A 51 -6.39 -23.77 1.08
N ASP A 52 -6.72 -25.05 1.23
CA ASP A 52 -6.45 -26.08 0.22
C ASP A 52 -7.16 -25.72 -1.08
N HIS A 53 -8.44 -25.34 -1.01
CA HIS A 53 -9.19 -24.89 -2.19
C HIS A 53 -8.57 -23.64 -2.86
N LEU A 54 -7.99 -22.72 -2.08
CA LEU A 54 -7.27 -21.57 -2.65
C LEU A 54 -6.02 -22.03 -3.39
N LEU A 55 -5.23 -22.92 -2.80
CA LEU A 55 -3.99 -23.44 -3.39
C LEU A 55 -4.27 -24.27 -4.64
N ASP A 56 -5.29 -25.12 -4.63
CA ASP A 56 -5.67 -26.01 -5.74
C ASP A 56 -6.21 -25.27 -6.98
N HIS A 57 -6.69 -24.04 -6.81
CA HIS A 57 -7.37 -23.31 -7.88
C HIS A 57 -6.82 -21.93 -8.18
N ALA A 58 -5.86 -21.46 -7.38
CA ALA A 58 -5.17 -20.24 -7.72
C ALA A 58 -4.13 -20.50 -8.81
N SER A 59 -3.85 -19.45 -9.57
CA SER A 59 -2.87 -19.45 -10.65
C SER A 59 -1.83 -18.38 -10.39
N GLU A 60 -0.57 -18.69 -10.65
CA GLU A 60 0.49 -17.70 -10.58
C GLU A 60 0.46 -16.78 -11.79
N CYS A 61 0.72 -15.50 -11.52
CA CYS A 61 0.90 -14.47 -12.52
C CYS A 61 2.22 -13.77 -12.21
N GLU A 62 3.22 -14.06 -13.04
CA GLU A 62 4.51 -13.37 -13.00
C GLU A 62 4.43 -12.05 -13.75
N LEU A 63 5.03 -11.02 -13.16
CA LEU A 63 5.06 -9.67 -13.67
C LEU A 63 6.50 -9.20 -13.76
N ALA A 64 6.91 -8.78 -14.96
CA ALA A 64 8.17 -8.09 -15.16
C ALA A 64 8.15 -6.71 -14.47
N PRO A 65 9.32 -6.12 -14.13
CA PRO A 65 9.38 -4.75 -13.64
C PRO A 65 8.64 -3.77 -14.57
N GLY A 66 7.71 -2.98 -14.03
CA GLY A 66 6.89 -2.03 -14.78
C GLY A 66 5.64 -2.62 -15.44
N ALA A 67 5.43 -3.94 -15.38
CA ALA A 67 4.23 -4.57 -15.95
C ALA A 67 2.97 -4.16 -15.18
N VAL A 68 1.89 -3.89 -15.92
CA VAL A 68 0.57 -3.57 -15.38
C VAL A 68 -0.19 -4.87 -15.17
N LEU A 69 -0.69 -5.09 -13.95
CA LEU A 69 -1.52 -6.25 -13.61
C LEU A 69 -2.99 -6.05 -14.01
N PHE A 70 -3.49 -4.83 -13.88
CA PHE A 70 -4.77 -4.36 -14.41
C PHE A 70 -4.80 -2.84 -14.39
N PHE A 71 -5.66 -2.26 -15.22
CA PHE A 71 -5.99 -0.85 -15.22
C PHE A 71 -7.20 -0.55 -14.35
N LYS A 72 -7.28 0.69 -13.88
CA LYS A 72 -8.50 1.22 -13.26
C LYS A 72 -9.67 1.06 -14.23
N HIS A 73 -10.83 0.68 -13.70
CA HIS A 73 -12.08 0.38 -14.41
C HIS A 73 -12.12 -0.94 -15.18
N ASP A 74 -11.03 -1.71 -15.26
CA ASP A 74 -11.08 -3.07 -15.79
C ASP A 74 -12.10 -3.93 -15.02
N PRO A 75 -12.73 -4.92 -15.66
CA PRO A 75 -13.61 -5.85 -14.96
C PRO A 75 -12.90 -6.57 -13.80
N SER A 76 -13.59 -6.70 -12.66
CA SER A 76 -13.04 -7.40 -11.50
C SER A 76 -13.32 -8.91 -11.57
N SER A 77 -12.41 -9.63 -12.23
CA SER A 77 -12.50 -11.07 -12.54
C SER A 77 -11.71 -11.99 -11.60
N PHE A 78 -10.87 -11.43 -10.73
CA PHE A 78 -10.05 -12.17 -9.78
C PHE A 78 -9.71 -11.37 -8.53
N VAL A 79 -9.47 -12.08 -7.42
CA VAL A 79 -8.68 -11.58 -6.29
C VAL A 79 -7.27 -12.12 -6.39
N GLY A 80 -6.30 -11.37 -5.89
CA GLY A 80 -4.93 -11.84 -5.84
C GLY A 80 -4.27 -11.63 -4.50
N VAL A 81 -3.23 -12.41 -4.21
CA VAL A 81 -2.27 -12.14 -3.15
C VAL A 81 -0.92 -11.94 -3.78
N LEU A 82 -0.24 -10.86 -3.40
CA LEU A 82 1.13 -10.67 -3.82
C LEU A 82 2.02 -11.66 -3.08
N VAL A 83 2.70 -12.54 -3.81
CA VAL A 83 3.60 -13.56 -3.25
C VAL A 83 5.00 -13.01 -3.08
N ARG A 84 5.49 -12.34 -4.11
CA ARG A 84 6.84 -11.78 -4.17
C ARG A 84 6.82 -10.45 -4.91
N GLY A 85 7.76 -9.58 -4.56
CA GLY A 85 7.92 -8.27 -5.21
C GLY A 85 7.05 -7.21 -4.54
N ARG A 86 6.63 -6.21 -5.31
CA ARG A 86 5.86 -5.07 -4.83
C ARG A 86 4.96 -4.54 -5.93
N LEU A 87 3.72 -4.17 -5.61
CA LEU A 87 2.83 -3.47 -6.53
C LEU A 87 2.56 -2.04 -6.04
N TYR A 88 2.47 -1.09 -6.97
CA TYR A 88 1.93 0.24 -6.72
C TYR A 88 0.46 0.32 -7.14
N LYS A 89 -0.36 0.92 -6.27
CA LYS A 89 -1.74 1.33 -6.58
C LYS A 89 -1.68 2.75 -7.14
N VAL A 90 -1.97 2.92 -8.41
CA VAL A 90 -1.80 4.17 -9.14
C VAL A 90 -3.15 4.71 -9.61
N LEU A 91 -3.35 6.01 -9.42
CA LEU A 91 -4.41 6.80 -10.04
C LEU A 91 -3.78 7.81 -11.01
N TYR A 92 -4.50 8.10 -12.09
CA TYR A 92 -4.10 9.11 -13.06
C TYR A 92 -5.09 10.28 -13.02
N GLY A 93 -4.55 11.50 -12.96
CA GLY A 93 -5.30 12.73 -13.14
C GLY A 93 -5.54 13.03 -14.63
N PRO A 94 -6.41 14.01 -14.93
CA PRO A 94 -6.76 14.36 -16.31
C PRO A 94 -5.53 14.81 -17.13
N ASP A 95 -4.56 15.45 -16.49
CA ASP A 95 -3.34 15.94 -17.14
C ASP A 95 -2.20 14.90 -17.16
N GLY A 96 -2.51 13.62 -16.96
CA GLY A 96 -1.53 12.53 -16.88
C GLY A 96 -0.73 12.52 -15.58
N GLN A 97 -1.09 13.34 -14.58
CA GLN A 97 -0.45 13.31 -13.27
C GLN A 97 -0.69 11.95 -12.59
N GLU A 98 0.40 11.31 -12.18
CA GLU A 98 0.33 10.06 -11.42
C GLU A 98 0.23 10.32 -9.91
N LEU A 99 -0.64 9.58 -9.24
CA LEU A 99 -0.78 9.53 -7.79
C LEU A 99 -0.66 8.08 -7.33
N ILE A 100 0.36 7.80 -6.51
CA ILE A 100 0.49 6.48 -5.86
C ILE A 100 -0.29 6.53 -4.55
N VAL A 101 -1.46 5.89 -4.52
CA VAL A 101 -2.36 5.87 -3.36
C VAL A 101 -2.05 4.75 -2.37
N GLY A 102 -1.14 3.86 -2.72
CA GLY A 102 -0.69 2.81 -1.81
C GLY A 102 0.29 1.84 -2.46
N THR A 103 0.86 0.98 -1.62
CA THR A 103 1.74 -0.11 -2.02
C THR A 103 1.14 -1.43 -1.55
N ILE A 104 1.34 -2.50 -2.32
CA ILE A 104 1.04 -3.87 -1.93
C ILE A 104 2.38 -4.58 -1.74
N GLU A 105 2.58 -5.13 -0.56
CA GLU A 105 3.75 -5.92 -0.17
C GLU A 105 3.38 -7.41 -0.12
N PRO A 106 4.35 -8.34 -0.07
CA PRO A 106 4.07 -9.77 0.02
C PRO A 106 3.09 -10.13 1.15
N GLY A 107 2.10 -10.98 0.84
CA GLY A 107 0.96 -11.31 1.71
C GLY A 107 -0.19 -10.30 1.65
N GLY A 108 0.00 -9.17 0.95
CA GLY A 108 -1.02 -8.16 0.72
C GLY A 108 -2.00 -8.57 -0.37
N LEU A 109 -3.28 -8.23 -0.15
CA LEU A 109 -4.34 -8.50 -1.13
C LEU A 109 -4.29 -7.50 -2.28
N VAL A 110 -4.48 -8.04 -3.47
CA VAL A 110 -4.69 -7.32 -4.71
C VAL A 110 -6.19 -7.25 -4.97
N ASP A 111 -6.71 -6.04 -4.82
CA ASP A 111 -8.10 -5.64 -5.10
C ASP A 111 -9.18 -6.38 -4.29
N GLU A 112 -9.43 -5.83 -3.10
CA GLU A 112 -10.41 -6.32 -2.12
C GLU A 112 -11.85 -6.08 -2.58
N ALA A 113 -12.05 -5.05 -3.41
CA ALA A 113 -13.37 -4.68 -3.92
C ALA A 113 -13.97 -5.79 -4.81
N ALA A 114 -13.13 -6.60 -5.46
CA ALA A 114 -13.53 -7.73 -6.29
C ALA A 114 -14.47 -8.73 -5.57
N LEU A 115 -14.30 -8.89 -4.25
CA LEU A 115 -15.11 -9.80 -3.44
C LEU A 115 -16.46 -9.20 -3.02
N LEU A 116 -16.54 -7.88 -2.99
CA LEU A 116 -17.64 -7.12 -2.40
C LEU A 116 -18.61 -6.61 -3.46
N GLU A 117 -18.07 -6.14 -4.58
CA GLU A 117 -18.86 -5.49 -5.62
C GLU A 117 -18.45 -5.96 -7.02
N PRO A 118 -19.40 -6.05 -7.97
CA PRO A 118 -19.11 -6.33 -9.36
C PRO A 118 -18.53 -5.13 -10.14
N HIS A 119 -18.32 -3.98 -9.50
CA HIS A 119 -17.78 -2.80 -10.17
C HIS A 119 -16.31 -2.97 -10.59
N GLY A 120 -15.88 -2.23 -11.62
CA GLY A 120 -14.52 -2.31 -12.14
C GLY A 120 -13.44 -1.88 -11.15
N ARG A 121 -12.17 -2.14 -11.46
CA ARG A 121 -11.02 -1.86 -10.58
C ARG A 121 -10.97 -0.40 -10.12
N SER A 122 -10.70 -0.16 -8.85
CA SER A 122 -10.63 1.21 -8.30
C SER A 122 -9.30 1.94 -8.56
N PHE A 123 -8.27 1.22 -9.03
CA PHE A 123 -6.93 1.76 -9.31
C PHE A 123 -6.21 0.92 -10.38
N THR A 124 -5.11 1.41 -10.92
CA THR A 124 -4.19 0.65 -11.76
C THR A 124 -3.11 0.01 -10.89
N ALA A 125 -2.86 -1.29 -11.05
CA ALA A 125 -1.85 -2.03 -10.28
C ALA A 125 -0.59 -2.29 -11.11
N ILE A 126 0.58 -1.85 -10.64
CA ILE A 126 1.82 -1.92 -11.42
C ILE A 126 2.97 -2.52 -10.63
N ALA A 127 3.69 -3.45 -11.25
CA ALA A 127 4.86 -4.13 -10.69
C ALA A 127 6.05 -3.20 -10.52
N PHE A 128 6.56 -3.14 -9.30
CA PHE A 128 7.82 -2.49 -8.96
C PHE A 128 8.88 -3.57 -8.72
N GLY A 129 9.63 -3.89 -9.78
CA GLY A 129 10.52 -5.05 -9.82
C GLY A 129 9.77 -6.34 -10.21
N ALA A 130 10.51 -7.42 -10.40
CA ALA A 130 9.94 -8.73 -10.72
C ALA A 130 9.03 -9.19 -9.57
N SER A 131 7.77 -9.44 -9.88
CA SER A 131 6.71 -9.72 -8.90
C SER A 131 5.90 -10.96 -9.29
N THR A 132 5.35 -11.65 -8.31
CA THR A 132 4.51 -12.83 -8.52
C THR A 132 3.21 -12.66 -7.74
N VAL A 133 2.08 -12.82 -8.39
CA VAL A 133 0.74 -12.71 -7.79
C VAL A 133 0.02 -14.05 -7.91
N LEU A 134 -0.50 -14.54 -6.80
CA LEU A 134 -1.37 -15.70 -6.77
C LEU A 134 -2.82 -15.25 -7.00
N LYS A 135 -3.41 -15.60 -8.13
CA LYS A 135 -4.74 -15.15 -8.56
C LYS A 135 -5.78 -16.24 -8.40
N LEU A 136 -6.89 -15.92 -7.74
CA LEU A 136 -8.08 -16.76 -7.69
C LEU A 136 -9.19 -16.14 -8.54
N SER A 137 -9.71 -16.91 -9.49
CA SER A 137 -10.80 -16.44 -10.36
C SER A 137 -12.14 -16.35 -9.62
N ARG A 138 -12.98 -15.43 -10.09
CA ARG A 138 -14.30 -15.11 -9.51
C ARG A 138 -15.21 -16.33 -9.30
N ARG A 139 -15.12 -17.36 -10.14
CA ARG A 139 -15.92 -18.59 -10.02
C ARG A 139 -15.73 -19.32 -8.68
N HIS A 140 -14.61 -19.09 -7.98
CA HIS A 140 -14.32 -19.69 -6.67
C HIS A 140 -14.79 -18.83 -5.48
N PHE A 141 -15.29 -17.60 -5.71
CA PHE A 141 -15.61 -16.67 -4.63
C PHE A 141 -16.77 -17.15 -3.77
N ALA A 142 -17.78 -17.78 -4.37
CA ALA A 142 -18.96 -18.26 -3.63
C ALA A 142 -18.57 -19.21 -2.47
N LYS A 143 -17.60 -20.11 -2.70
CA LYS A 143 -17.12 -21.04 -1.67
C LYS A 143 -16.39 -20.32 -0.54
N LEU A 144 -15.62 -19.28 -0.86
CA LEU A 144 -14.94 -18.46 0.14
C LEU A 144 -15.94 -17.62 0.95
N LEU A 145 -16.86 -16.95 0.26
CA LEU A 145 -17.87 -16.07 0.86
C LEU A 145 -18.90 -16.85 1.70
N ALA A 146 -18.99 -18.18 1.56
CA ALA A 146 -19.78 -19.01 2.45
C ALA A 146 -19.18 -19.14 3.86
N ALA A 147 -17.89 -18.80 4.06
CA ALA A 147 -17.21 -18.92 5.34
C ALA A 147 -17.42 -17.68 6.23
N PRO A 148 -18.06 -17.79 7.41
CA PRO A 148 -18.31 -16.64 8.28
C PRO A 148 -17.05 -15.91 8.74
N VAL A 149 -15.96 -16.65 8.95
CA VAL A 149 -14.66 -16.06 9.31
C VAL A 149 -14.16 -15.09 8.24
N LEU A 150 -14.44 -15.35 6.95
CA LEU A 150 -14.00 -14.48 5.87
C LEU A 150 -14.70 -13.11 5.93
N HIS A 151 -16.00 -13.08 6.24
CA HIS A 151 -16.75 -11.83 6.43
C HIS A 151 -16.15 -10.98 7.57
N GLN A 152 -15.79 -11.61 8.69
CA GLN A 152 -15.12 -10.91 9.80
C GLN A 152 -13.76 -10.32 9.37
N ARG A 153 -13.01 -11.02 8.51
CA ARG A 153 -11.75 -10.53 7.95
C ARG A 153 -11.95 -9.38 6.97
N ILE A 154 -12.94 -9.48 6.10
CA ILE A 154 -13.35 -8.42 5.19
C ILE A 154 -13.73 -7.17 5.98
N ASP A 155 -14.54 -7.29 7.03
CA ASP A 155 -14.93 -6.16 7.89
C ASP A 155 -13.73 -5.50 8.57
N ALA A 156 -12.82 -6.30 9.13
CA ALA A 156 -11.60 -5.78 9.74
C ALA A 156 -10.72 -5.05 8.72
N LEU A 157 -10.60 -5.61 7.52
CA LEU A 157 -9.85 -5.03 6.42
C LEU A 157 -10.46 -3.72 5.94
N LEU A 158 -11.78 -3.65 5.75
CA LEU A 158 -12.49 -2.45 5.34
C LEU A 158 -12.35 -1.32 6.38
N ARG A 159 -12.46 -1.63 7.67
CA ARG A 159 -12.22 -0.64 8.75
C ARG A 159 -10.81 -0.08 8.70
N LEU A 160 -9.81 -0.94 8.48
CA LEU A 160 -8.42 -0.52 8.34
C LEU A 160 -8.25 0.38 7.10
N ARG A 161 -8.82 -0.02 5.96
CA ARG A 161 -8.76 0.75 4.70
C ARG A 161 -9.43 2.10 4.81
N LEU A 162 -10.61 2.19 5.44
CA LEU A 162 -11.31 3.45 5.66
C LEU A 162 -10.44 4.43 6.46
N ARG A 163 -9.81 3.96 7.56
CA ARG A 163 -8.90 4.78 8.36
C ARG A 163 -7.70 5.25 7.54
N GLN A 164 -7.06 4.34 6.80
CA GLN A 164 -5.92 4.68 5.94
C GLN A 164 -6.28 5.71 4.86
N THR A 165 -7.46 5.60 4.27
CA THR A 165 -7.96 6.55 3.26
C THR A 165 -8.22 7.92 3.88
N LEU A 166 -8.86 7.98 5.05
CA LEU A 166 -9.09 9.24 5.77
C LEU A 166 -7.77 9.92 6.17
N ASP A 167 -6.80 9.17 6.71
CA ASP A 167 -5.47 9.69 7.05
C ASP A 167 -4.75 10.24 5.80
N SER A 168 -4.91 9.56 4.66
CA SER A 168 -4.32 9.98 3.38
C SER A 168 -4.99 11.25 2.85
N LEU A 169 -6.32 11.35 2.94
CA LEU A 169 -7.08 12.54 2.58
C LEU A 169 -6.70 13.74 3.46
N GLU A 170 -6.67 13.55 4.78
CA GLU A 170 -6.24 14.58 5.74
C GLU A 170 -4.84 15.09 5.38
N SER A 171 -3.90 14.15 5.18
CA SER A 171 -2.53 14.48 4.81
C SER A 171 -2.46 15.27 3.51
N MET A 172 -3.20 14.86 2.47
CA MET A 172 -3.15 15.51 1.17
C MET A 172 -3.82 16.89 1.16
N CYS A 173 -4.93 17.06 1.87
CA CYS A 173 -5.74 18.27 1.84
C CYS A 173 -5.29 19.33 2.85
N LEU A 174 -4.78 18.91 4.02
CA LEU A 174 -4.54 19.82 5.14
C LEU A 174 -3.06 20.11 5.37
N HIS A 175 -2.13 19.36 4.76
CA HIS A 175 -0.72 19.51 5.08
C HIS A 175 0.12 19.96 3.88
N ARG A 176 1.02 20.90 4.15
CA ARG A 176 2.04 21.35 3.19
C ARG A 176 3.00 20.20 2.87
N LEU A 177 3.64 20.28 1.69
CA LEU A 177 4.62 19.29 1.23
C LEU A 177 5.67 18.93 2.30
N GLU A 178 6.21 19.93 2.99
CA GLU A 178 7.24 19.72 4.02
C GLU A 178 6.77 18.77 5.12
N VAL A 179 5.53 18.96 5.61
CA VAL A 179 4.92 18.13 6.65
C VAL A 179 4.68 16.71 6.13
N ARG A 180 4.13 16.59 4.91
CA ARG A 180 3.86 15.27 4.27
C ARG A 180 5.16 14.49 4.08
N LEU A 181 6.22 15.15 3.61
CA LEU A 181 7.54 14.55 3.43
C LEU A 181 8.14 14.14 4.78
N ALA A 182 8.03 14.97 5.83
CA ALA A 182 8.56 14.64 7.15
C ALA A 182 7.87 13.41 7.75
N ARG A 183 6.54 13.36 7.68
CA ARG A 183 5.75 12.20 8.12
C ARG A 183 6.08 10.93 7.33
N TYR A 184 6.29 11.04 6.01
CA TYR A 184 6.75 9.92 5.20
C TYR A 184 8.10 9.39 5.71
N VAL A 185 9.08 10.27 5.94
CA VAL A 185 10.42 9.87 6.39
C VAL A 185 10.36 9.19 7.77
N LEU A 186 9.60 9.75 8.71
CA LEU A 186 9.44 9.17 10.05
C LEU A 186 8.79 7.78 9.99
N ARG A 187 7.73 7.61 9.19
CA ARG A 187 7.10 6.30 9.00
C ARG A 187 8.08 5.26 8.42
N GLN A 188 8.97 5.67 7.52
CA GLN A 188 10.00 4.78 7.00
C GLN A 188 11.07 4.42 8.04
N LEU A 189 11.41 5.34 8.95
CA LEU A 189 12.30 5.05 10.07
C LEU A 189 11.70 4.03 11.02
N GLU A 190 10.44 4.18 11.43
CA GLU A 190 9.74 3.23 12.32
C GLU A 190 9.79 1.79 11.76
N VAL A 191 9.53 1.64 10.45
CA VAL A 191 9.58 0.33 9.78
C VAL A 191 11.01 -0.25 9.75
N GLN A 192 12.04 0.60 9.62
CA GLN A 192 13.43 0.16 9.57
C GLN A 192 14.05 -0.11 10.95
N GLU A 193 13.68 0.67 11.97
CA GLU A 193 14.12 0.45 13.35
C GLU A 193 13.71 -0.94 13.84
N TRP A 194 12.47 -1.36 13.52
CA TRP A 194 11.98 -2.71 13.76
C TRP A 194 12.86 -3.80 13.12
N GLN A 195 13.53 -3.49 12.01
CA GLN A 195 14.29 -4.47 11.23
C GLN A 195 15.81 -4.46 11.49
N ARG A 196 16.40 -3.31 11.89
CA ARG A 196 17.86 -3.12 11.83
C ARG A 196 18.51 -2.26 12.94
N GLY A 197 17.84 -1.99 14.06
CA GLY A 197 18.53 -1.47 15.25
C GLY A 197 19.03 -0.02 15.17
N GLY A 198 18.18 0.91 14.71
CA GLY A 198 18.35 2.34 15.06
C GLY A 198 19.13 3.24 14.09
N SER A 199 19.32 2.87 12.82
CA SER A 199 19.97 3.80 11.88
C SER A 199 19.03 4.97 11.50
N CYS A 200 19.44 6.21 11.74
CA CYS A 200 18.77 7.44 11.26
C CYS A 200 18.96 7.66 9.75
N ALA A 201 18.68 6.66 8.93
CA ALA A 201 18.72 6.76 7.49
C ALA A 201 17.61 5.91 6.88
N ILE A 202 17.00 6.39 5.80
CA ILE A 202 15.97 5.66 5.06
C ILE A 202 16.39 5.43 3.62
N ALA A 203 15.91 4.33 3.06
CA ALA A 203 15.99 4.09 1.62
C ALA A 203 14.81 4.81 0.94
N LEU A 204 15.13 5.78 0.09
CA LEU A 204 14.16 6.41 -0.79
C LEU A 204 13.81 5.47 -1.96
N PRO A 205 12.63 5.64 -2.57
CA PRO A 205 12.32 5.02 -3.85
C PRO A 205 13.43 5.30 -4.88
N PRO A 206 13.66 4.39 -5.85
CA PRO A 206 14.81 4.50 -6.76
C PRO A 206 14.74 5.74 -7.67
N ASN A 207 13.54 6.26 -7.90
CA ASN A 207 13.31 7.50 -8.64
C ASN A 207 12.50 8.48 -7.78
N GLN A 208 12.92 9.74 -7.76
CA GLN A 208 12.18 10.82 -7.10
C GLN A 208 10.75 10.98 -7.63
N SER A 209 10.48 10.59 -8.87
CA SER A 209 9.14 10.65 -9.47
C SER A 209 8.16 9.73 -8.72
N ILE A 210 8.63 8.57 -8.22
CA ILE A 210 7.84 7.68 -7.37
C ILE A 210 7.50 8.38 -6.06
N LEU A 211 8.51 8.97 -5.39
CA LEU A 211 8.28 9.69 -4.14
C LEU A 211 7.38 10.92 -4.34
N ALA A 212 7.49 11.59 -5.47
CA ALA A 212 6.65 12.73 -5.83
C ALA A 212 5.19 12.29 -6.04
N ALA A 213 4.97 11.18 -6.73
CA ALA A 213 3.65 10.58 -6.91
C ALA A 213 3.06 10.07 -5.58
N MET A 214 3.87 9.50 -4.68
CA MET A 214 3.42 9.11 -3.33
C MET A 214 3.04 10.31 -2.45
N LEU A 215 3.72 11.45 -2.63
CA LEU A 215 3.49 12.67 -1.85
C LEU A 215 2.53 13.65 -2.54
N ASN A 216 1.89 13.24 -3.63
CA ASN A 216 1.01 14.07 -4.46
C ASN A 216 1.61 15.47 -4.73
N VAL A 217 2.76 15.50 -5.41
CA VAL A 217 3.49 16.73 -5.73
C VAL A 217 4.27 16.57 -7.03
N SER A 218 4.59 17.68 -7.70
CA SER A 218 5.51 17.62 -8.83
C SER A 218 6.93 17.25 -8.39
N ARG A 219 7.66 16.54 -9.25
CA ARG A 219 9.06 16.19 -9.02
C ARG A 219 9.94 17.41 -8.73
N SER A 220 9.68 18.53 -9.42
CA SER A 220 10.41 19.79 -9.21
C SER A 220 10.23 20.34 -7.79
N LYS A 221 8.98 20.41 -7.31
CA LYS A 221 8.67 20.86 -5.94
C LYS A 221 9.28 19.94 -4.87
N LEU A 222 9.21 18.62 -5.05
CA LEU A 222 9.87 17.67 -4.16
C LEU A 222 11.39 17.87 -4.13
N ASN A 223 12.00 18.04 -5.30
CA ASN A 223 13.44 18.26 -5.39
C ASN A 223 13.87 19.57 -4.70
N ALA A 224 13.09 20.65 -4.88
CA ALA A 224 13.31 21.91 -4.18
C ALA A 224 13.26 21.75 -2.65
N GLN A 225 12.26 21.03 -2.13
CA GLN A 225 12.12 20.76 -0.70
C GLN A 225 13.29 19.93 -0.15
N LEU A 226 13.70 18.88 -0.85
CA LEU A 226 14.84 18.05 -0.45
C LEU A 226 16.15 18.85 -0.46
N GLN A 227 16.34 19.73 -1.45
CA GLN A 227 17.52 20.59 -1.53
C GLN A 227 17.51 21.64 -0.40
N GLN A 228 16.34 22.16 -0.02
CA GLN A 228 16.21 23.04 1.14
C GLN A 228 16.64 22.34 2.43
N TRP A 229 16.13 21.13 2.70
CA TRP A 229 16.53 20.34 3.87
C TRP A 229 18.02 19.98 3.88
N LYS A 230 18.61 19.75 2.70
CA LYS A 230 20.05 19.54 2.57
C LYS A 230 20.85 20.79 2.93
N ARG A 231 20.44 21.97 2.44
CA ARG A 231 21.11 23.25 2.74
C ARG A 231 21.02 23.62 4.22
N SER A 232 19.91 23.30 4.88
CA SER A 232 19.74 23.54 6.31
C SER A 232 20.46 22.52 7.20
N GLY A 233 21.15 21.53 6.62
CA GLY A 233 21.83 20.47 7.37
C GLY A 233 20.90 19.42 7.98
N LEU A 234 19.59 19.48 7.74
CA LEU A 234 18.61 18.55 8.34
C LEU A 234 18.83 17.11 7.83
N VAL A 235 19.17 16.98 6.56
CA VAL A 235 19.40 15.69 5.89
C VAL A 235 20.62 15.74 4.98
N SER A 236 21.26 14.59 4.78
CA SER A 236 22.17 14.38 3.66
C SER A 236 21.69 13.22 2.82
N ARG A 237 22.06 13.23 1.53
CA ARG A 237 21.66 12.19 0.58
C ARG A 237 22.90 11.56 -0.05
N ARG A 238 22.93 10.23 -0.07
CA ARG A 238 23.90 9.44 -0.86
C ARG A 238 23.14 8.39 -1.67
N ARG A 239 23.19 8.47 -3.00
CA ARG A 239 22.40 7.62 -3.91
C ARG A 239 20.90 7.67 -3.55
N ASN A 240 20.32 6.53 -3.18
CA ASN A 240 18.93 6.38 -2.74
C ASN A 240 18.79 6.37 -1.22
N LEU A 241 19.85 6.68 -0.46
CA LEU A 241 19.79 6.78 0.99
C LEU A 241 19.65 8.24 1.42
N LEU A 242 18.65 8.52 2.25
CA LEU A 242 18.49 9.80 2.93
C LEU A 242 18.88 9.61 4.40
N ARG A 243 19.95 10.25 4.84
CA ARG A 243 20.39 10.27 6.23
C ARG A 243 19.79 11.48 6.92
N ILE A 244 19.19 11.26 8.08
CA ILE A 244 18.61 12.29 8.95
C ILE A 244 19.70 12.67 9.96
N HIS A 245 20.01 13.97 10.04
CA HIS A 245 21.01 14.48 10.98
C HIS A 245 20.40 14.98 12.29
N ASP A 246 19.15 15.43 12.22
CA ASP A 246 18.41 15.93 13.37
C ASP A 246 16.98 15.36 13.32
N LEU A 247 16.75 14.34 14.15
CA LEU A 247 15.47 13.63 14.20
C LEU A 247 14.39 14.48 14.88
N ASP A 248 14.75 15.30 15.86
CA ASP A 248 13.79 16.13 16.60
C ASP A 248 13.33 17.32 15.77
N ALA A 249 14.21 17.94 14.99
CA ALA A 249 13.80 18.93 13.99
C ALA A 249 12.91 18.32 12.90
N LEU A 250 13.14 17.06 12.51
CA LEU A 250 12.26 16.36 11.56
C LEU A 250 10.89 16.07 12.18
N ARG A 251 10.84 15.63 13.44
CA ARG A 251 9.59 15.44 14.21
C ARG A 251 8.82 16.76 14.34
N ALA A 252 9.50 17.85 14.67
CA ALA A 252 8.89 19.18 14.74
C ALA A 252 8.23 19.57 13.41
N LYS A 253 8.88 19.29 12.26
CA LYS A 253 8.29 19.52 10.93
C LYS A 253 7.07 18.66 10.65
N ALA A 254 7.04 17.40 11.08
CA ALA A 254 5.88 16.52 10.95
C ALA A 254 4.68 16.97 11.81
N CYS A 255 4.96 17.69 12.90
CA CYS A 255 3.99 18.26 13.84
C CYS A 255 3.54 19.69 13.50
N LEU A 256 3.94 20.27 12.35
CA LEU A 256 3.58 21.66 11.95
C LEU A 256 2.07 21.86 11.59
N HIS A 257 1.18 21.18 12.31
CA HIS A 257 -0.20 21.56 12.61
C HIS A 257 -0.49 21.22 14.09
N ALA A 258 0.16 21.92 15.04
CA ALA A 258 -0.11 21.82 16.48
C ALA A 258 -1.11 22.89 16.98
N ASN A 259 -2.08 23.27 16.14
CA ASN A 259 -3.34 23.89 16.59
C ASN A 259 -4.48 22.97 16.14
N ALA A 260 -4.44 21.72 16.58
CA ALA A 260 -5.67 20.96 16.77
C ALA A 260 -6.31 21.49 18.07
N PRO A 261 -7.62 21.81 18.12
CA PRO A 261 -8.28 22.01 19.40
C PRO A 261 -8.01 20.80 20.29
N PRO A 262 -7.99 20.95 21.64
CA PRO A 262 -7.81 19.82 22.53
C PRO A 262 -8.76 18.71 22.10
N ARG A 263 -8.24 17.49 21.96
CA ARG A 263 -9.08 16.29 21.84
C ARG A 263 -9.85 16.16 23.14
N THR A 264 -10.95 16.90 23.30
CA THR A 264 -11.86 16.71 24.41
C THR A 264 -12.66 15.42 24.16
N PRO A 265 -12.74 14.54 25.17
CA PRO A 265 -13.64 13.40 25.14
C PRO A 265 -15.03 13.85 25.61
N ALA A 266 -16.10 13.35 24.98
CA ALA A 266 -17.37 12.98 25.61
C ALA A 266 -18.45 12.80 24.52
N TRP A 267 -18.71 11.56 24.14
CA TRP A 267 -20.06 11.16 23.79
C TRP A 267 -20.78 10.91 25.12
N HIS A 268 -21.72 11.78 25.49
CA HIS A 268 -22.68 11.48 26.56
C HIS A 268 -23.85 10.72 25.92
N GLY A 269 -23.99 9.47 26.30
CA GLY A 269 -25.06 8.56 25.90
C GLY A 269 -24.72 7.18 26.47
N GLU A 270 -25.48 6.78 27.48
CA GLU A 270 -25.21 5.71 28.42
C GLU A 270 -25.10 4.34 27.75
N ASP A 271 -23.98 3.65 28.01
CA ASP A 271 -23.85 2.21 28.29
C ASP A 271 -22.60 1.55 27.67
N GLY A 272 -21.56 1.47 28.53
CA GLY A 272 -20.72 0.28 28.71
C GLY A 272 -20.03 -0.36 27.49
N LEU A 273 -18.91 0.21 27.06
CA LEU A 273 -17.74 -0.59 26.64
C LEU A 273 -16.45 0.21 26.88
N ARG A 274 -15.61 -0.27 27.80
CA ARG A 274 -14.34 0.38 28.15
C ARG A 274 -13.39 0.39 26.94
N PRO A 275 -12.87 1.55 26.50
CA PRO A 275 -11.77 1.56 25.53
C PRO A 275 -10.51 0.99 26.17
N ALA A 276 -9.79 0.13 25.44
CA ALA A 276 -8.47 -0.33 25.84
C ALA A 276 -7.51 0.86 26.00
N PRO A 277 -6.63 0.88 27.02
CA PRO A 277 -5.66 1.95 27.17
C PRO A 277 -4.73 1.96 25.95
N CYS A 278 -4.61 3.14 25.34
CA CYS A 278 -3.58 3.39 24.34
C CYS A 278 -2.23 3.20 25.03
N LEU A 279 -1.42 2.25 24.54
CA LEU A 279 -0.04 2.08 25.00
C LEU A 279 0.71 3.42 24.87
N PRO A 280 1.32 3.94 25.94
CA PRO A 280 2.19 5.10 25.82
C PRO A 280 3.44 4.71 25.03
N LEU A 281 3.81 5.55 24.07
CA LEU A 281 5.17 5.57 23.53
C LEU A 281 6.10 5.82 24.72
N LEU A 282 6.86 4.79 25.11
CA LEU A 282 7.85 4.90 26.17
C LEU A 282 8.91 5.96 25.78
N PRO A 283 9.33 6.83 26.71
CA PRO A 283 10.46 7.69 26.47
C PRO A 283 11.74 6.85 26.34
N CYS A 284 12.58 7.21 25.36
CA CYS A 284 13.96 6.71 25.32
C CYS A 284 14.69 7.23 26.56
N SER A 285 15.07 6.31 27.45
CA SER A 285 15.96 6.57 28.58
C SER A 285 17.29 5.89 28.31
N GLY A 286 18.38 6.67 28.33
CA GLY A 286 19.77 6.17 28.31
C GLY A 286 20.55 6.55 27.06
#